data_AF-D7G0J5-F1
#
_entry.id   AF-D7G0J5-F1
#
_cell.length_a   1.000
_cell.length_b   1.000
_cell.length_c   1.000
_cell.angle_alpha   90.00
_cell.angle_beta   90.00
_cell.angle_gamma   90.00
#
_symmetry.space_group_name_H-M   'P 1'
#
loop_
_entity.id
_entity.type
_entity.pdbx_description
1 polymer ?
#
loop_
_entity_poly.entity_id
_entity_poly.type
_entity_poly.pdbx_seq_one_letter_code
_entity_poly.pdbx_strand_id
1 'polypeptide(L)'
;MSKRVASLAGAALRVDALREEGRAELVDLLESLPGSKCLVLESHIGGLLNHVIPEGSKLLREKGVTYFRELRGELGAFEDRNGVKAEPDHIVYLVRASIPNVKIIADQINSRIKAGAAFDFRYKVYFVPHRTLICEQVLQEERVLRRVDVGDYPLDLVPLEKDVLSLELDGLFRRVHLDGDTSGLSVVARSVQKLQTVFGTIPNVKAKGTAAVACLHRAMRMRREEAGAERAGDGGEFGGGGISSVPGIDTLILLDRGVDLVTALATPLTYEGLIDDLIGIENGSVRLDADLVEAGDGNGAAAAGGGASGEGGGGAAAAATTLGPDGKKKQVPVPMNSDDPLFCKVRDVHVEQLMPFLQDKAKNIRESYNQFRANRDQSITEIHEFVKKIPGLKEDYKSLNLHINIAELIMEGSGAPDFRKRWQTERAVLEGEDCSEVIEEMISMQEPAMRVIRLMCLQSMTDAGIKASKYDFLKREVVQTYGYRYLFTLNNLEAVSLLKKREKVWGVGAVDTGSPWPSLRRSLRLVNDAVDVRSPDDIAYVSSG
;
A
#
# COMPACT_ATOMS: atom_id res chain seq x y z
N MET A 1 2.62 -15.09 -17.24
CA MET A 1 2.47 -13.63 -16.96
C MET A 1 1.85 -13.54 -15.59
N SER A 2 2.56 -13.00 -14.61
CA SER A 2 2.00 -12.81 -13.27
C SER A 2 0.68 -12.02 -13.35
N LYS A 3 -0.35 -12.50 -12.66
CA LYS A 3 -1.64 -11.81 -12.63
C LYS A 3 -1.45 -10.50 -11.88
N ARG A 4 -2.16 -9.46 -12.33
CA ARG A 4 -2.12 -8.14 -11.67
C ARG A 4 -2.63 -8.17 -10.23
N VAL A 5 -3.38 -9.21 -9.86
CA VAL A 5 -4.07 -9.36 -8.57
C VAL A 5 -3.81 -10.78 -8.08
N ALA A 6 -3.57 -10.93 -6.78
CA ALA A 6 -3.33 -12.22 -6.15
C ALA A 6 -4.54 -13.17 -6.30
N SER A 7 -4.25 -14.45 -6.51
CA SER A 7 -5.25 -15.51 -6.31
C SER A 7 -5.63 -15.61 -4.84
N LEU A 8 -6.93 -15.57 -4.55
CA LEU A 8 -7.46 -15.73 -3.20
C LEU A 8 -7.74 -17.21 -2.85
N ALA A 9 -7.44 -18.12 -3.78
CA ALA A 9 -7.68 -19.55 -3.57
C ALA A 9 -6.80 -20.10 -2.44
N GLY A 10 -7.42 -20.87 -1.54
CA GLY A 10 -6.77 -21.45 -0.37
C GLY A 10 -6.55 -20.48 0.79
N ALA A 11 -7.17 -19.29 0.77
CA ALA A 11 -7.25 -18.42 1.94
C ALA A 11 -8.00 -19.10 3.10
N ALA A 12 -7.62 -18.79 4.34
CA ALA A 12 -8.26 -19.33 5.55
C ALA A 12 -9.73 -18.90 5.68
N LEU A 13 -10.05 -17.72 5.14
CA LEU A 13 -11.39 -17.19 4.99
C LEU A 13 -11.72 -17.07 3.50
N ARG A 14 -12.99 -17.20 3.13
CA ARG A 14 -13.52 -16.92 1.78
C ARG A 14 -13.51 -15.41 1.48
N VAL A 15 -12.32 -14.80 1.50
CA VAL A 15 -12.12 -13.36 1.27
C VAL A 15 -12.46 -12.94 -0.16
N ASP A 16 -12.59 -13.90 -1.08
CA ASP A 16 -13.18 -13.70 -2.40
C ASP A 16 -14.60 -13.13 -2.33
N ALA A 17 -15.39 -13.47 -1.31
CA ALA A 17 -16.74 -12.94 -1.13
C ALA A 17 -16.75 -11.40 -1.00
N LEU A 18 -15.76 -10.81 -0.31
CA LEU A 18 -15.64 -9.36 -0.18
C LEU A 18 -15.34 -8.68 -1.52
N ARG A 19 -14.51 -9.32 -2.35
CA ARG A 19 -14.22 -8.87 -3.72
C ARG A 19 -15.46 -8.94 -4.59
N GLU A 20 -16.20 -10.05 -4.52
CA GLU A 20 -17.43 -10.26 -5.29
C GLU A 20 -18.50 -9.24 -4.92
N GLU A 21 -18.65 -8.92 -3.64
CA GLU A 21 -19.60 -7.91 -3.15
C GLU A 21 -19.25 -6.50 -3.64
N GLY A 22 -18.00 -6.05 -3.48
CA GLY A 22 -17.56 -4.77 -4.02
C GLY A 22 -17.72 -4.70 -5.55
N ARG A 23 -17.45 -5.81 -6.25
CA ARG A 23 -17.70 -5.91 -7.70
C ARG A 23 -19.18 -5.79 -8.04
N ALA A 24 -20.06 -6.47 -7.29
CA ALA A 24 -21.51 -6.42 -7.51
C ALA A 24 -22.04 -5.00 -7.29
N GLU A 25 -21.66 -4.35 -6.19
CA GLU A 25 -22.01 -2.95 -5.91
C GLU A 25 -21.60 -2.01 -7.06
N LEU A 26 -20.37 -2.14 -7.58
CA LEU A 26 -19.91 -1.34 -8.72
C LEU A 26 -20.71 -1.63 -10.00
N VAL A 27 -21.02 -2.90 -10.27
CA VAL A 27 -21.82 -3.30 -11.43
C VAL A 27 -23.22 -2.72 -11.34
N ASP A 28 -23.87 -2.84 -10.18
CA ASP A 28 -25.22 -2.31 -9.95
C ASP A 28 -25.28 -0.79 -10.15
N LEU A 29 -24.27 -0.06 -9.64
CA LEU A 29 -24.13 1.37 -9.86
C LEU A 29 -24.06 1.71 -11.37
N LEU A 30 -23.28 0.95 -12.14
CA LEU A 30 -23.14 1.19 -13.58
C LEU A 30 -24.38 0.73 -14.38
N GLU A 31 -25.04 -0.36 -13.99
CA GLU A 31 -26.24 -0.84 -14.66
C GLU A 31 -27.45 0.06 -14.42
N SER A 32 -27.50 0.75 -13.28
CA SER A 32 -28.53 1.76 -13.00
C SER A 32 -28.52 2.95 -13.98
N LEU A 33 -27.45 3.09 -14.79
CA LEU A 33 -27.23 4.18 -15.73
C LEU A 33 -27.30 3.65 -17.18
N PRO A 34 -28.44 3.75 -17.87
CA PRO A 34 -28.55 3.26 -19.24
C PRO A 34 -27.73 4.12 -20.23
N GLY A 35 -27.11 3.48 -21.22
CA GLY A 35 -26.33 4.18 -22.25
C GLY A 35 -24.82 4.23 -21.99
N SER A 36 -24.15 5.05 -22.80
CA SER A 36 -22.70 5.22 -22.86
C SER A 36 -22.17 6.08 -21.71
N LYS A 37 -21.00 5.71 -21.17
CA LYS A 37 -20.46 6.32 -19.95
C LYS A 37 -19.00 6.71 -20.11
N CYS A 38 -18.65 7.87 -19.57
CA CYS A 38 -17.28 8.22 -19.25
C CYS A 38 -17.02 7.97 -17.77
N LEU A 39 -16.08 7.09 -17.44
CA LEU A 39 -15.63 6.85 -16.09
C LEU A 39 -14.41 7.72 -15.78
N VAL A 40 -14.54 8.59 -14.78
CA VAL A 40 -13.49 9.50 -14.29
C VAL A 40 -13.01 8.98 -12.93
N LEU A 41 -11.73 8.62 -12.84
CA LEU A 41 -11.16 7.97 -11.65
C LEU A 41 -10.12 8.86 -10.97
N GLU A 42 -10.17 8.95 -9.65
CA GLU A 42 -9.01 9.37 -8.86
C GLU A 42 -7.87 8.34 -9.02
N SER A 43 -6.62 8.80 -9.13
CA SER A 43 -5.43 7.98 -9.35
C SER A 43 -5.33 6.77 -8.40
N HIS A 44 -5.55 6.99 -7.09
CA HIS A 44 -5.45 5.96 -6.05
C HIS A 44 -6.57 4.90 -6.15
N ILE A 45 -7.77 5.29 -6.60
CA ILE A 45 -8.90 4.36 -6.75
C ILE A 45 -8.65 3.40 -7.90
N GLY A 46 -7.99 3.86 -8.98
CA GLY A 46 -7.69 3.01 -10.13
C GLY A 46 -6.88 1.77 -9.77
N GLY A 47 -5.91 1.89 -8.86
CA GLY A 47 -5.13 0.77 -8.35
C GLY A 47 -5.97 -0.21 -7.53
N LEU A 48 -6.76 0.32 -6.60
CA LEU A 48 -7.68 -0.46 -5.76
C LEU A 48 -8.74 -1.22 -6.58
N LEU A 49 -9.29 -0.58 -7.62
CA LEU A 49 -10.27 -1.22 -8.50
C LEU A 49 -9.71 -2.44 -9.21
N ASN A 50 -8.42 -2.49 -9.54
CA ASN A 50 -7.84 -3.70 -10.15
C ASN A 50 -8.08 -4.93 -9.26
N HIS A 51 -8.01 -4.78 -7.93
CA HIS A 51 -8.28 -5.86 -6.97
C HIS A 51 -9.75 -6.23 -6.86
N VAL A 52 -10.67 -5.34 -7.22
CA VAL A 52 -12.12 -5.59 -7.22
C VAL A 52 -12.59 -6.21 -8.54
N ILE A 53 -11.99 -5.77 -9.65
CA ILE A 53 -12.32 -6.20 -11.01
C ILE A 53 -11.08 -6.81 -11.70
N PRO A 54 -10.72 -8.08 -11.42
CA PRO A 54 -9.56 -8.75 -12.03
C PRO A 54 -9.60 -8.79 -13.56
N GLU A 55 -10.80 -8.76 -14.16
CA GLU A 55 -11.03 -8.69 -15.61
C GLU A 55 -10.66 -7.30 -16.19
N GLY A 56 -10.40 -6.33 -15.33
CA GLY A 56 -10.01 -4.96 -15.66
C GLY A 56 -11.07 -4.22 -16.48
N SER A 57 -10.61 -3.38 -17.41
CA SER A 57 -11.50 -2.53 -18.21
C SER A 57 -12.49 -3.29 -19.10
N LYS A 58 -12.33 -4.61 -19.30
CA LYS A 58 -13.25 -5.41 -20.11
C LYS A 58 -14.66 -5.43 -19.49
N LEU A 59 -14.76 -5.73 -18.19
CA LEU A 59 -16.03 -5.74 -17.47
C LEU A 59 -16.70 -4.36 -17.52
N LEU A 60 -15.93 -3.29 -17.30
CA LEU A 60 -16.45 -1.92 -17.34
C LEU A 60 -17.00 -1.55 -18.73
N ARG A 61 -16.33 -1.98 -19.81
CA ARG A 61 -16.81 -1.78 -21.18
C ARG A 61 -18.10 -2.54 -21.46
N GLU A 62 -18.25 -3.76 -20.94
CA GLU A 62 -19.48 -4.55 -21.03
C GLU A 62 -20.65 -3.86 -20.33
N LYS A 63 -20.38 -3.06 -19.27
CA LYS A 63 -21.37 -2.22 -18.59
C LYS A 63 -21.53 -0.82 -19.19
N GLY A 64 -21.06 -0.59 -20.41
CA GLY A 64 -21.28 0.65 -21.18
C GLY A 64 -20.27 1.76 -20.93
N VAL A 65 -19.14 1.50 -20.25
CA VAL A 65 -18.05 2.49 -20.13
C VAL A 65 -17.24 2.55 -21.43
N THR A 66 -17.41 3.65 -22.15
CA THR A 66 -16.73 3.91 -23.44
C THR A 66 -15.45 4.69 -23.24
N TYR A 67 -15.45 5.65 -22.31
CA TYR A 67 -14.33 6.54 -22.03
C TYR A 67 -13.78 6.35 -20.62
N PHE A 68 -12.46 6.40 -20.51
CA PHE A 68 -11.74 6.42 -19.24
C PHE A 68 -10.97 7.74 -19.16
N ARG A 69 -11.11 8.43 -18.02
CA ARG A 69 -10.41 9.67 -17.71
C ARG A 69 -9.87 9.59 -16.28
N GLU A 70 -8.79 10.31 -16.04
CA GLU A 70 -8.26 10.53 -14.70
C GLU A 70 -8.82 11.84 -14.15
N LEU A 71 -9.03 11.91 -12.83
CA LEU A 71 -9.47 13.12 -12.14
C LEU A 71 -8.32 14.15 -12.09
N ARG A 72 -8.09 14.83 -13.20
CA ARG A 72 -7.11 15.90 -13.33
C ARG A 72 -7.45 16.82 -14.49
N GLY A 73 -7.12 18.10 -14.36
CA GLY A 73 -7.32 19.09 -15.43
C GLY A 73 -8.74 19.06 -16.01
N GLU A 74 -8.86 19.35 -17.30
CA GLU A 74 -10.13 19.29 -18.02
C GLU A 74 -10.38 17.90 -18.62
N LEU A 75 -11.65 17.49 -18.77
CA LEU A 75 -12.02 16.19 -19.35
C LEU A 75 -11.65 16.02 -20.84
N GLY A 76 -11.43 17.15 -21.52
CA GLY A 76 -11.16 17.18 -22.96
C GLY A 76 -12.38 16.84 -23.82
N ALA A 77 -12.13 16.63 -25.11
CA ALA A 77 -13.14 16.19 -26.08
C ALA A 77 -13.41 14.68 -25.95
N PHE A 78 -14.63 14.29 -26.31
CA PHE A 78 -15.03 12.90 -26.48
C PHE A 78 -15.14 12.59 -27.97
N GLU A 79 -14.23 11.74 -28.45
CA GLU A 79 -14.16 11.31 -29.84
C GLU A 79 -14.29 9.78 -29.88
N ASP A 80 -15.14 9.26 -30.76
CA ASP A 80 -15.20 7.83 -31.00
C ASP A 80 -13.97 7.32 -31.78
N ARG A 81 -13.92 6.00 -32.05
CA ARG A 81 -12.80 5.39 -32.79
C ARG A 81 -12.64 5.91 -34.22
N ASN A 82 -13.66 6.58 -34.77
CA ASN A 82 -13.69 7.12 -36.12
C ASN A 82 -13.44 8.63 -36.14
N GLY A 83 -13.12 9.24 -35.00
CA GLY A 83 -12.90 10.69 -34.86
C GLY A 83 -14.19 11.51 -34.87
N VAL A 84 -15.36 10.87 -34.72
CA VAL A 84 -16.64 11.58 -34.61
C VAL A 84 -16.85 11.97 -33.16
N LYS A 85 -17.21 13.24 -32.92
CA LYS A 85 -17.56 13.72 -31.58
C LYS A 85 -18.80 13.00 -31.09
N ALA A 86 -18.63 12.15 -30.09
CA ALA A 86 -19.70 11.38 -29.47
C ALA A 86 -19.64 11.61 -27.96
N GLU A 87 -20.54 12.45 -27.46
CA GLU A 87 -20.67 12.72 -26.03
C GLU A 87 -21.24 11.48 -25.32
N PRO A 88 -20.69 11.10 -24.15
CA PRO A 88 -21.29 10.05 -23.35
C PRO A 88 -22.63 10.52 -22.78
N ASP A 89 -23.55 9.57 -22.57
CA ASP A 89 -24.83 9.80 -21.90
C ASP A 89 -24.61 10.15 -20.42
N HIS A 90 -23.59 9.55 -19.79
CA HIS A 90 -23.23 9.79 -18.40
C HIS A 90 -21.73 10.05 -18.20
N ILE A 91 -21.39 10.97 -17.31
CA ILE A 91 -20.03 11.19 -16.78
C ILE A 91 -20.06 10.78 -15.32
N VAL A 92 -19.38 9.69 -15.00
CA VAL A 92 -19.38 9.04 -13.69
C VAL A 92 -18.04 9.26 -13.03
N TYR A 93 -18.03 9.98 -11.91
CA TYR A 93 -16.86 10.19 -11.06
C TYR A 93 -16.83 9.13 -9.96
N LEU A 94 -15.72 8.40 -9.83
CA LEU A 94 -15.40 7.59 -8.65
C LEU A 94 -14.23 8.26 -7.93
N VAL A 95 -14.49 8.85 -6.76
CA VAL A 95 -13.51 9.69 -6.05
C VAL A 95 -13.58 9.49 -4.54
N ARG A 96 -12.48 9.66 -3.82
CA ARG A 96 -12.52 9.75 -2.36
C ARG A 96 -13.14 11.08 -1.94
N ALA A 97 -13.83 11.09 -0.81
CA ALA A 97 -14.43 12.31 -0.27
C ALA A 97 -13.34 13.28 0.23
N SER A 98 -12.98 14.24 -0.62
CA SER A 98 -12.01 15.29 -0.28
C SER A 98 -12.38 16.60 -0.99
N ILE A 99 -12.11 17.73 -0.32
CA ILE A 99 -12.32 19.07 -0.91
C ILE A 99 -11.54 19.24 -2.22
N PRO A 100 -10.25 18.84 -2.34
CA PRO A 100 -9.53 18.94 -3.61
C PRO A 100 -10.21 18.20 -4.76
N ASN A 101 -10.67 16.96 -4.53
CA ASN A 101 -11.36 16.19 -5.56
C ASN A 101 -12.64 16.88 -6.01
N VAL A 102 -13.45 17.35 -5.06
CA VAL A 102 -14.71 18.05 -5.35
C VAL A 102 -14.47 19.34 -6.14
N LYS A 103 -13.41 20.10 -5.83
CA LYS A 103 -13.05 21.29 -6.60
C LYS A 103 -12.68 20.97 -8.04
N ILE A 104 -11.90 19.91 -8.28
CA ILE A 104 -11.57 19.46 -9.64
C ILE A 104 -12.84 19.06 -10.41
N ILE A 105 -13.77 18.33 -9.76
CA ILE A 105 -15.06 17.98 -10.36
C ILE A 105 -15.85 19.24 -10.74
N ALA A 106 -15.92 20.21 -9.83
CA ALA A 106 -16.61 21.47 -10.08
C ALA A 106 -16.00 22.24 -11.26
N ASP A 107 -14.67 22.34 -11.32
CA ASP A 107 -13.95 22.98 -12.42
C ASP A 107 -14.24 22.28 -13.76
N GLN A 108 -14.19 20.95 -13.80
CA GLN A 108 -14.48 20.17 -15.01
C GLN A 108 -15.93 20.38 -15.49
N ILE A 109 -16.90 20.38 -14.57
CA ILE A 109 -18.30 20.65 -14.90
C ILE A 109 -18.46 22.07 -15.43
N ASN A 110 -17.89 23.06 -14.72
CA ASN A 110 -18.00 24.48 -15.07
C ASN A 110 -17.31 24.81 -16.41
N SER A 111 -16.15 24.23 -16.72
CA SER A 111 -15.50 24.38 -18.03
C SER A 111 -16.38 23.86 -19.16
N ARG A 112 -17.03 22.71 -18.99
CA ARG A 112 -17.93 22.15 -20.02
C ARG A 112 -19.19 22.99 -20.23
N ILE A 113 -19.74 23.56 -19.17
CA ILE A 113 -20.88 24.49 -19.27
C ILE A 113 -20.48 25.73 -20.07
N LYS A 114 -19.31 26.30 -19.80
CA LYS A 114 -18.79 27.44 -20.57
C LYS A 114 -18.59 27.09 -22.05
N ALA A 115 -18.25 25.83 -22.35
CA ALA A 115 -18.11 25.32 -23.72
C ALA A 115 -19.45 25.01 -24.44
N GLY A 116 -20.60 25.25 -23.81
CA GLY A 116 -21.92 25.10 -24.43
C GLY A 116 -22.49 23.68 -24.39
N ALA A 117 -21.99 22.79 -23.54
CA ALA A 117 -22.58 21.47 -23.33
C ALA A 117 -24.02 21.58 -22.77
N ALA A 118 -24.97 20.84 -23.35
CA ALA A 118 -26.39 20.88 -22.99
C ALA A 118 -26.67 20.42 -21.53
N PHE A 119 -27.84 20.81 -21.02
CA PHE A 119 -28.18 21.01 -19.60
C PHE A 119 -28.74 19.79 -18.82
N ASP A 120 -28.54 18.55 -19.27
CA ASP A 120 -29.15 17.39 -18.62
C ASP A 120 -28.25 16.75 -17.54
N PHE A 121 -28.86 16.00 -16.61
CA PHE A 121 -28.25 15.30 -15.46
C PHE A 121 -27.27 14.17 -15.86
N ARG A 122 -26.23 14.52 -16.60
CA ARG A 122 -25.20 13.59 -17.08
C ARG A 122 -24.19 13.23 -16.00
N TYR A 123 -24.00 14.08 -15.00
CA TYR A 123 -22.93 13.93 -14.02
C TYR A 123 -23.38 13.11 -12.81
N LYS A 124 -22.66 12.03 -12.53
CA LYS A 124 -22.83 11.18 -11.34
C LYS A 124 -21.55 11.22 -10.52
N VAL A 125 -21.63 11.49 -9.22
CA VAL A 125 -20.48 11.49 -8.31
C VAL A 125 -20.71 10.41 -7.27
N TYR A 126 -19.97 9.31 -7.36
CA TYR A 126 -19.95 8.27 -6.34
C TYR A 126 -18.70 8.42 -5.49
N PHE A 127 -18.91 8.71 -4.21
CA PHE A 127 -17.83 8.81 -3.25
C PHE A 127 -17.39 7.43 -2.77
N VAL A 128 -16.08 7.22 -2.67
CA VAL A 128 -15.48 5.98 -2.21
C VAL A 128 -14.82 6.19 -0.84
N PRO A 129 -15.21 5.46 0.22
CA PRO A 129 -16.38 4.60 0.25
C PRO A 129 -17.70 5.37 0.46
N HIS A 130 -17.65 6.59 1.04
CA HIS A 130 -18.85 7.37 1.40
C HIS A 130 -18.59 8.87 1.26
N ARG A 131 -19.64 9.62 0.98
CA ARG A 131 -19.67 11.08 0.95
C ARG A 131 -19.56 11.69 2.33
N THR A 132 -19.15 12.95 2.36
CA THR A 132 -19.14 13.77 3.58
C THR A 132 -20.00 15.01 3.36
N LEU A 133 -20.64 15.50 4.42
CA LEU A 133 -21.46 16.72 4.36
C LEU A 133 -20.65 17.93 3.85
N ILE A 134 -19.36 17.99 4.19
CA ILE A 134 -18.47 19.05 3.71
C ILE A 134 -18.33 18.99 2.18
N CYS A 135 -18.20 17.80 1.59
CA CYS A 135 -18.11 17.66 0.13
C CYS A 135 -19.41 18.10 -0.56
N GLU A 136 -20.58 17.78 0.00
CA GLU A 136 -21.87 18.26 -0.51
C GLU A 136 -21.99 19.79 -0.42
N GLN A 137 -21.55 20.37 0.69
CA GLN A 137 -21.53 21.82 0.87
C GLN A 137 -20.61 22.50 -0.16
N VAL A 138 -19.42 21.95 -0.42
CA VAL A 138 -18.52 22.50 -1.45
C VAL A 138 -19.14 22.39 -2.85
N LEU A 139 -19.79 21.28 -3.20
CA LEU A 139 -20.54 21.18 -4.47
C LEU A 139 -21.62 22.27 -4.59
N GLN A 140 -22.28 22.61 -3.46
CA GLN A 140 -23.29 23.66 -3.40
C GLN A 140 -22.68 25.06 -3.59
N GLU A 141 -21.57 25.35 -2.89
CA GLU A 141 -20.85 26.62 -2.97
C GLU A 141 -20.29 26.87 -4.39
N GLU A 142 -19.78 25.82 -5.02
CA GLU A 142 -19.32 25.82 -6.42
C GLU A 142 -20.47 25.83 -7.45
N ARG A 143 -21.73 25.83 -6.97
CA ARG A 143 -22.97 25.90 -7.78
C ARG A 143 -23.15 24.75 -8.77
N VAL A 144 -22.55 23.59 -8.48
CA VAL A 144 -22.64 22.39 -9.31
C VAL A 144 -23.52 21.30 -8.68
N LEU A 145 -23.85 21.38 -7.39
CA LEU A 145 -24.64 20.36 -6.67
C LEU A 145 -25.94 19.97 -7.40
N ARG A 146 -26.69 20.95 -7.92
CA ARG A 146 -27.95 20.69 -8.66
C ARG A 146 -27.77 19.99 -10.01
N ARG A 147 -26.53 19.83 -10.48
CA ARG A 147 -26.17 19.23 -11.76
C ARG A 147 -25.55 17.85 -11.62
N VAL A 148 -25.23 17.45 -10.40
CA VAL A 148 -24.66 16.15 -10.07
C VAL A 148 -25.69 15.35 -9.30
N ASP A 149 -25.81 14.08 -9.63
CA ASP A 149 -26.42 13.12 -8.72
C ASP A 149 -25.31 12.51 -7.86
N VAL A 150 -25.50 12.51 -6.55
CA VAL A 150 -24.48 12.15 -5.58
C VAL A 150 -24.86 10.85 -4.92
N GLY A 151 -23.98 9.85 -5.04
CA GLY A 151 -24.12 8.56 -4.39
C GLY A 151 -22.84 8.13 -3.67
N ASP A 152 -22.91 6.96 -3.09
CA ASP A 152 -21.80 6.30 -2.41
C ASP A 152 -21.50 4.98 -3.12
N TYR A 153 -20.23 4.62 -3.20
CA TYR A 153 -19.79 3.28 -3.57
C TYR A 153 -19.07 2.69 -2.35
N PRO A 154 -19.77 1.88 -1.52
CA PRO A 154 -19.32 1.45 -0.20
C PRO A 154 -18.24 0.35 -0.25
N LEU A 155 -17.19 0.59 -1.02
CA LEU A 155 -16.00 -0.25 -1.13
C LEU A 155 -15.19 -0.17 0.17
N ASP A 156 -15.49 -1.07 1.09
CA ASP A 156 -14.79 -1.23 2.35
C ASP A 156 -13.51 -2.08 2.18
N LEU A 157 -13.34 -3.17 2.92
CA LEU A 157 -12.11 -3.97 2.91
C LEU A 157 -11.94 -4.68 1.56
N VAL A 158 -10.83 -4.39 0.89
CA VAL A 158 -10.44 -5.02 -0.37
C VAL A 158 -9.33 -6.04 -0.11
N PRO A 159 -9.49 -7.30 -0.58
CA PRO A 159 -8.45 -8.31 -0.46
C PRO A 159 -7.32 -8.08 -1.47
N LEU A 160 -6.16 -7.70 -0.93
CA LEU A 160 -4.90 -7.56 -1.68
C LEU A 160 -4.17 -8.91 -1.78
N GLU A 161 -4.25 -9.71 -0.72
CA GLU A 161 -3.71 -11.07 -0.62
C GLU A 161 -4.71 -12.01 0.08
N LYS A 162 -4.35 -13.28 0.21
CA LYS A 162 -5.15 -14.31 0.92
C LYS A 162 -5.38 -13.97 2.39
N ASP A 163 -4.48 -13.19 2.97
CA ASP A 163 -4.39 -12.85 4.40
C ASP A 163 -4.24 -11.33 4.64
N VAL A 164 -4.29 -10.51 3.59
CA VAL A 164 -4.21 -9.04 3.70
C VAL A 164 -5.45 -8.39 3.08
N LEU A 165 -6.21 -7.70 3.92
CA LEU A 165 -7.34 -6.85 3.55
C LEU A 165 -6.99 -5.39 3.85
N SER A 166 -7.25 -4.48 2.92
CA SER A 166 -6.98 -3.06 3.12
C SER A 166 -8.17 -2.18 2.75
N LEU A 167 -8.32 -1.06 3.46
CA LEU A 167 -9.25 0.02 3.10
C LEU A 167 -8.58 1.08 2.20
N GLU A 168 -7.25 1.06 2.05
CA GLU A 168 -6.45 2.08 1.32
C GLU A 168 -6.86 3.54 1.64
N LEU A 169 -7.09 3.82 2.93
CA LEU A 169 -7.48 5.14 3.43
C LEU A 169 -6.25 5.99 3.77
N ASP A 170 -5.56 6.46 2.73
CA ASP A 170 -4.42 7.34 2.89
C ASP A 170 -4.75 8.54 3.78
N GLY A 171 -3.83 8.89 4.67
CA GLY A 171 -3.98 10.01 5.59
C GLY A 171 -5.02 9.82 6.70
N LEU A 172 -5.60 8.62 6.89
CA LEU A 172 -6.47 8.35 8.05
C LEU A 172 -5.73 8.59 9.37
N PHE A 173 -4.46 8.16 9.47
CA PHE A 173 -3.63 8.41 10.65
C PHE A 173 -3.54 9.91 10.97
N ARG A 174 -3.20 10.72 9.96
CA ARG A 174 -3.11 12.18 10.11
C ARG A 174 -4.45 12.77 10.57
N ARG A 175 -5.56 12.42 9.90
CA ARG A 175 -6.88 12.96 10.26
C ARG A 175 -7.24 12.66 11.71
N VAL A 176 -7.07 11.41 12.13
CA VAL A 176 -7.45 10.97 13.48
C VAL A 176 -6.52 11.53 14.55
N HIS A 177 -5.21 11.46 14.36
CA HIS A 177 -4.24 11.77 15.41
C HIS A 177 -3.74 13.23 15.40
N LEU A 178 -3.68 13.88 14.23
CA LEU A 178 -3.24 15.27 14.11
C LEU A 178 -4.43 16.23 14.05
N ASP A 179 -5.35 16.00 13.12
CA ASP A 179 -6.44 16.95 12.84
C ASP A 179 -7.63 16.78 13.82
N GLY A 180 -7.67 15.68 14.59
CA GLY A 180 -8.77 15.34 15.49
C GLY A 180 -10.06 14.90 14.77
N ASP A 181 -10.00 14.75 13.45
CA ASP A 181 -11.11 14.26 12.63
C ASP A 181 -11.21 12.73 12.73
N THR A 182 -12.15 12.28 13.55
CA THR A 182 -12.42 10.86 13.75
C THR A 182 -13.46 10.31 12.78
N SER A 183 -13.97 11.07 11.82
CA SER A 183 -15.03 10.63 10.89
C SER A 183 -14.66 9.34 10.14
N GLY A 184 -13.40 9.20 9.74
CA GLY A 184 -12.88 8.02 9.06
C GLY A 184 -12.97 6.72 9.87
N LEU A 185 -13.04 6.78 11.22
CA LEU A 185 -13.24 5.58 12.04
C LEU A 185 -14.62 4.93 11.82
N SER A 186 -15.60 5.65 11.28
CA SER A 186 -16.89 5.07 10.91
C SER A 186 -16.76 4.13 9.70
N VAL A 187 -15.81 4.40 8.80
CA VAL A 187 -15.50 3.51 7.66
C VAL A 187 -14.90 2.21 8.18
N VAL A 188 -13.94 2.29 9.10
CA VAL A 188 -13.35 1.11 9.75
C VAL A 188 -14.42 0.32 10.50
N ALA A 189 -15.28 0.99 11.27
CA ALA A 189 -16.37 0.34 12.01
C ALA A 189 -17.37 -0.39 11.10
N ARG A 190 -17.76 0.21 9.98
CA ARG A 190 -18.62 -0.44 8.99
C ARG A 190 -17.92 -1.63 8.34
N SER A 191 -16.62 -1.53 8.04
CA SER A 191 -15.90 -2.68 7.50
C SER A 191 -15.86 -3.88 8.46
N VAL A 192 -15.80 -3.62 9.78
CA VAL A 192 -15.96 -4.66 10.81
C VAL A 192 -17.38 -5.25 10.78
N GLN A 193 -18.41 -4.44 10.56
CA GLN A 193 -19.76 -4.97 10.35
C GLN A 193 -19.85 -5.82 9.08
N LYS A 194 -19.26 -5.37 7.97
CA LYS A 194 -19.22 -6.13 6.71
C LYS A 194 -18.58 -7.51 6.91
N LEU A 195 -17.46 -7.59 7.64
CA LEU A 195 -16.86 -8.88 8.02
C LEU A 195 -17.83 -9.78 8.79
N GLN A 196 -18.67 -9.22 9.66
CA GLN A 196 -19.63 -9.99 10.45
C GLN A 196 -20.85 -10.42 9.65
N THR A 197 -21.28 -9.61 8.69
CA THR A 197 -22.33 -9.96 7.73
C THR A 197 -21.88 -11.12 6.84
N VAL A 198 -20.63 -11.06 6.35
CA VAL A 198 -20.09 -12.05 5.40
C VAL A 198 -19.61 -13.33 6.10
N PHE A 199 -18.96 -13.23 7.26
CA PHE A 199 -18.32 -14.36 7.95
C PHE A 199 -19.01 -14.77 9.26
N GLY A 200 -20.16 -14.19 9.58
CA GLY A 200 -20.86 -14.43 10.85
C GLY A 200 -20.33 -13.57 12.00
N THR A 201 -21.10 -13.51 13.08
CA THR A 201 -20.78 -12.65 14.22
C THR A 201 -19.50 -13.10 14.93
N ILE A 202 -18.52 -12.20 15.02
CA ILE A 202 -17.24 -12.43 15.70
C ILE A 202 -17.50 -12.52 17.22
N PRO A 203 -17.12 -13.63 17.89
CA PRO A 203 -17.44 -13.83 19.30
C PRO A 203 -16.54 -13.01 20.24
N ASN A 204 -15.27 -12.83 19.90
CA ASN A 204 -14.30 -12.12 20.74
C ASN A 204 -13.78 -10.86 20.05
N VAL A 205 -13.92 -9.69 20.69
CA VAL A 205 -13.34 -8.44 20.18
C VAL A 205 -12.50 -7.77 21.25
N LYS A 206 -11.22 -7.53 20.93
CA LYS A 206 -10.25 -6.85 21.79
C LYS A 206 -9.83 -5.56 21.11
N ALA A 207 -9.65 -4.48 21.86
CA ALA A 207 -9.21 -3.20 21.33
C ALA A 207 -8.13 -2.57 22.21
N LYS A 208 -7.09 -2.01 21.58
CA LYS A 208 -6.02 -1.29 22.27
C LYS A 208 -5.73 0.03 21.57
N GLY A 209 -5.85 1.12 22.33
CA GLY A 209 -5.66 2.50 21.89
C GLY A 209 -6.97 3.23 21.60
N THR A 210 -6.91 4.56 21.61
CA THR A 210 -8.09 5.44 21.62
C THR A 210 -8.91 5.29 20.35
N ALA A 211 -8.28 5.27 19.17
CA ALA A 211 -8.97 5.12 17.90
C ALA A 211 -9.60 3.72 17.75
N ALA A 212 -8.91 2.67 18.22
CA ALA A 212 -9.41 1.30 18.20
C ALA A 212 -10.67 1.15 19.08
N VAL A 213 -10.66 1.70 20.30
CA VAL A 213 -11.83 1.68 21.20
C VAL A 213 -12.99 2.49 20.62
N ALA A 214 -12.71 3.67 20.05
CA ALA A 214 -13.73 4.49 19.39
C ALA A 214 -14.36 3.76 18.19
N CYS A 215 -13.55 3.08 17.38
CA CYS A 215 -14.01 2.24 16.28
C CYS A 215 -14.91 1.10 16.79
N LEU A 216 -14.50 0.41 17.86
CA LEU A 216 -15.29 -0.66 18.46
C LEU A 216 -16.67 -0.18 18.93
N HIS A 217 -16.74 0.96 19.64
CA HIS A 217 -18.00 1.53 20.09
C HIS A 217 -18.92 1.89 18.92
N ARG A 218 -18.37 2.42 17.82
CA ARG A 218 -19.14 2.72 16.60
C ARG A 218 -19.68 1.44 15.97
N ALA A 219 -18.85 0.41 15.85
CA ALA A 219 -19.28 -0.88 15.32
C ALA A 219 -20.41 -1.46 16.17
N MET A 220 -20.26 -1.51 17.50
CA MET A 220 -21.31 -2.01 18.41
C MET A 220 -22.62 -1.22 18.28
N ARG A 221 -22.52 0.11 18.12
CA ARG A 221 -23.68 0.97 17.90
C ARG A 221 -24.40 0.66 16.58
N MET A 222 -23.67 0.55 15.47
CA MET A 222 -24.22 0.22 14.14
C MET A 222 -25.02 -1.10 14.20
N ARG A 223 -24.44 -2.14 14.82
CA ARG A 223 -25.13 -3.44 14.98
C ARG A 223 -26.44 -3.31 15.76
N ARG A 224 -26.45 -2.49 16.83
CA ARG A 224 -27.65 -2.28 17.66
C ARG A 224 -28.74 -1.55 16.87
N GLU A 225 -28.36 -0.60 16.03
CA GLU A 225 -29.29 0.16 15.17
C GLU A 225 -29.89 -0.76 14.09
N GLU A 226 -29.08 -1.61 13.44
CA GLU A 226 -29.53 -2.61 12.47
C GLU A 226 -30.51 -3.61 13.09
N ALA A 227 -30.16 -4.21 14.23
CA ALA A 227 -31.04 -5.14 14.94
C ALA A 227 -32.32 -4.47 15.48
N GLY A 228 -32.29 -3.15 15.72
CA GLY A 228 -33.45 -2.36 16.11
C GLY A 228 -34.39 -2.07 14.94
N ALA A 229 -33.83 -1.78 13.75
CA ALA A 229 -34.58 -1.54 12.53
C ALA A 229 -35.30 -2.81 12.05
N GLU A 230 -34.65 -3.97 12.11
CA GLU A 230 -35.27 -5.27 11.81
C GLU A 230 -36.48 -5.59 12.70
N ARG A 231 -36.46 -5.15 13.96
CA ARG A 231 -37.56 -5.37 14.92
C ARG A 231 -38.71 -4.37 14.77
N ALA A 232 -38.50 -3.25 14.09
CA ALA A 232 -39.48 -2.18 13.92
C ALA A 232 -40.20 -2.22 12.55
N GLY A 233 -39.70 -3.00 11.59
CA GLY A 233 -40.36 -3.25 10.31
C GLY A 233 -41.48 -4.28 10.43
N ASP A 234 -42.66 -3.97 9.88
CA ASP A 234 -43.82 -4.87 9.80
C ASP A 234 -43.45 -6.16 9.05
N GLY A 235 -43.99 -7.29 9.50
CA GLY A 235 -43.57 -8.64 9.15
C GLY A 235 -43.76 -9.03 7.68
N GLY A 236 -42.87 -8.56 6.81
CA GLY A 236 -42.71 -9.06 5.45
C GLY A 236 -42.00 -10.41 5.44
N GLU A 237 -42.68 -11.44 4.93
CA GLU A 237 -42.19 -12.82 4.73
C GLU A 237 -41.04 -12.92 3.70
N PHE A 238 -39.90 -12.31 3.99
CA PHE A 238 -38.59 -12.73 3.49
C PHE A 238 -37.69 -12.92 4.70
N GLY A 239 -37.79 -14.12 5.27
CA GLY A 239 -37.01 -14.55 6.42
C GLY A 239 -35.51 -14.50 6.15
N GLY A 240 -34.88 -13.38 6.51
CA GLY A 240 -33.47 -13.35 6.89
C GLY A 240 -33.36 -13.82 8.34
N GLY A 241 -33.67 -15.09 8.60
CA GLY A 241 -33.35 -15.69 9.89
C GLY A 241 -31.89 -15.40 10.20
N GLY A 242 -31.63 -14.73 11.33
CA GLY A 242 -30.29 -14.39 11.77
C GLY A 242 -29.42 -15.62 11.57
N ILE A 243 -28.50 -15.52 10.60
CA ILE A 243 -27.71 -16.67 10.20
C ILE A 243 -26.88 -17.00 11.43
N SER A 244 -27.30 -18.05 12.14
CA SER A 244 -26.49 -18.83 13.07
C SER A 244 -25.41 -19.54 12.27
N SER A 245 -24.62 -18.79 11.50
CA SER A 245 -23.42 -19.30 10.85
C SER A 245 -22.40 -19.48 11.95
N VAL A 246 -21.72 -20.62 11.89
CA VAL A 246 -20.49 -20.81 12.66
C VAL A 246 -19.59 -19.61 12.32
N PRO A 247 -19.15 -18.82 13.32
CA PRO A 247 -18.28 -17.68 13.06
C PRO A 247 -17.03 -18.12 12.31
N GLY A 248 -16.79 -17.55 11.13
CA GLY A 248 -15.56 -17.79 10.38
C GLY A 248 -14.34 -17.19 11.07
N ILE A 249 -14.55 -16.15 11.89
CA ILE A 249 -13.52 -15.44 12.64
C ILE A 249 -13.76 -15.66 14.14
N ASP A 250 -12.76 -16.20 14.83
CA ASP A 250 -12.80 -16.42 16.28
C ASP A 250 -12.59 -15.12 17.09
N THR A 251 -11.55 -14.35 16.76
CA THR A 251 -11.18 -13.16 17.53
C THR A 251 -10.77 -12.03 16.60
N LEU A 252 -11.33 -10.84 16.82
CA LEU A 252 -10.87 -9.58 16.22
C LEU A 252 -10.03 -8.79 17.23
N ILE A 253 -8.82 -8.40 16.84
CA ILE A 253 -7.97 -7.50 17.62
C ILE A 253 -7.85 -6.18 16.86
N LEU A 254 -8.39 -5.10 17.44
CA LEU A 254 -8.24 -3.74 16.92
C LEU A 254 -7.06 -3.06 17.61
N LEU A 255 -6.04 -2.72 16.82
CA LEU A 255 -4.85 -2.01 17.29
C LEU A 255 -4.79 -0.62 16.66
N ASP A 256 -4.73 0.40 17.50
CA ASP A 256 -4.49 1.78 17.09
C ASP A 256 -2.99 1.97 16.82
N ARG A 257 -2.62 2.44 15.62
CA ARG A 257 -1.21 2.72 15.27
C ARG A 257 -0.57 3.72 16.23
N GLY A 258 -1.33 4.62 16.85
CA GLY A 258 -0.83 5.53 17.88
C GLY A 258 -0.31 4.85 19.15
N VAL A 259 -0.56 3.55 19.36
CA VAL A 259 -0.03 2.76 20.50
C VAL A 259 1.45 2.44 20.33
N ASP A 260 1.92 2.32 19.09
CA ASP A 260 3.30 2.02 18.75
C ASP A 260 3.65 2.78 17.48
N LEU A 261 4.46 3.82 17.56
CA LEU A 261 4.95 4.51 16.36
C LEU A 261 6.40 4.16 16.05
N VAL A 262 7.06 3.41 16.94
CA VAL A 262 8.48 3.07 16.81
C VAL A 262 8.69 2.12 15.64
N THR A 263 7.85 1.10 15.48
CA THR A 263 7.94 0.16 14.35
C THR A 263 7.84 0.86 12.99
N ALA A 264 7.02 1.92 12.86
CA ALA A 264 6.87 2.65 11.60
C ALA A 264 8.04 3.60 11.29
N LEU A 265 8.89 3.88 12.29
CA LEU A 265 10.08 4.72 12.12
C LEU A 265 11.32 3.91 11.75
N ALA A 266 11.42 2.68 12.28
CA ALA A 266 12.52 1.76 12.05
C ALA A 266 12.59 1.30 10.59
N THR A 267 13.81 1.11 10.08
CA THR A 267 14.04 0.57 8.73
C THR A 267 13.71 -0.92 8.73
N PRO A 268 12.79 -1.39 7.86
CA PRO A 268 12.48 -2.82 7.73
C PRO A 268 13.64 -3.56 7.04
N LEU A 269 13.83 -4.85 7.38
CA LEU A 269 14.91 -5.68 6.80
C LEU A 269 14.42 -6.97 6.14
N THR A 270 13.11 -7.10 5.91
CA THR A 270 12.55 -8.13 5.02
C THR A 270 12.67 -7.69 3.56
N TYR A 271 12.60 -8.64 2.63
CA TYR A 271 12.67 -8.33 1.20
C TYR A 271 11.56 -7.38 0.76
N GLU A 272 10.30 -7.68 1.07
CA GLU A 272 9.16 -6.81 0.72
C GLU A 272 9.20 -5.48 1.46
N GLY A 273 9.64 -5.46 2.72
CA GLY A 273 9.81 -4.22 3.48
C GLY A 273 10.84 -3.29 2.87
N LEU A 274 11.96 -3.82 2.36
CA LEU A 274 12.97 -3.02 1.65
C LEU A 274 12.54 -2.60 0.25
N ILE A 275 11.73 -3.41 -0.45
CA ILE A 275 11.07 -2.97 -1.68
C ILE A 275 10.22 -1.74 -1.38
N ASP A 276 9.41 -1.77 -0.31
CA ASP A 276 8.53 -0.65 0.04
C ASP A 276 9.31 0.60 0.50
N ASP A 277 10.32 0.46 1.37
CA ASP A 277 11.10 1.62 1.86
C ASP A 277 11.93 2.30 0.76
N LEU A 278 12.40 1.55 -0.25
CA LEU A 278 13.27 2.10 -1.32
C LEU A 278 12.53 2.43 -2.62
N ILE A 279 11.52 1.65 -3.00
CA ILE A 279 10.81 1.77 -4.29
C ILE A 279 9.36 2.22 -4.09
N GLY A 280 8.71 1.77 -3.02
CA GLY A 280 7.30 2.02 -2.72
C GLY A 280 6.36 1.02 -3.38
N ILE A 281 5.56 0.34 -2.57
CA ILE A 281 4.50 -0.58 -3.01
C ILE A 281 3.16 0.17 -2.93
N GLU A 282 2.51 0.31 -4.08
CA GLU A 282 1.19 0.92 -4.17
C GLU A 282 0.19 -0.12 -4.69
N ASN A 283 -0.85 -0.40 -3.89
CA ASN A 283 -1.89 -1.37 -4.20
C ASN A 283 -1.33 -2.73 -4.69
N GLY A 284 -0.32 -3.27 -4.02
CA GLY A 284 0.30 -4.57 -4.36
C GLY A 284 1.14 -4.56 -5.65
N SER A 285 1.62 -3.40 -6.09
CA SER A 285 2.51 -3.29 -7.26
C SER A 285 3.59 -2.24 -7.05
N VAL A 286 4.73 -2.43 -7.72
CA VAL A 286 5.83 -1.45 -7.79
C VAL A 286 5.98 -0.91 -9.21
N ARG A 287 6.56 0.28 -9.36
CA ARG A 287 6.88 0.86 -10.66
C ARG A 287 8.38 0.77 -10.93
N LEU A 288 8.76 -0.03 -11.91
CA LEU A 288 10.17 -0.26 -12.28
C LEU A 288 10.45 0.24 -13.70
N ASP A 289 11.70 0.60 -13.99
CA ASP A 289 12.11 0.91 -15.37
C ASP A 289 11.87 -0.32 -16.27
N ALA A 290 11.31 -0.11 -17.46
CA ALA A 290 10.98 -1.19 -18.39
C ALA A 290 12.20 -2.08 -18.70
N ASP A 291 13.38 -1.46 -18.85
CA ASP A 291 14.62 -2.16 -19.15
C ASP A 291 15.01 -3.17 -18.04
N LEU A 292 14.70 -2.89 -16.77
CA LEU A 292 14.94 -3.80 -15.63
C LEU A 292 14.00 -5.01 -15.64
N VAL A 293 12.84 -4.90 -16.28
CA VAL A 293 11.82 -5.97 -16.37
C VAL A 293 12.03 -6.82 -17.63
N GLU A 294 12.48 -6.19 -18.73
CA GLU A 294 12.65 -6.82 -20.04
C GLU A 294 14.04 -7.43 -20.28
N ALA A 295 15.06 -7.10 -19.46
CA ALA A 295 16.41 -7.65 -19.55
C ALA A 295 16.49 -9.20 -19.50
N GLY A 296 15.41 -9.88 -19.09
CA GLY A 296 15.30 -11.35 -19.09
C GLY A 296 14.95 -11.99 -20.44
N ASP A 297 14.56 -11.24 -21.47
CA ASP A 297 14.21 -11.78 -22.80
C ASP A 297 15.42 -11.95 -23.74
N GLY A 298 16.59 -11.43 -23.35
CA GLY A 298 17.85 -11.61 -24.07
C GLY A 298 18.51 -12.97 -23.80
N ASN A 299 18.38 -13.91 -24.74
CA ASN A 299 19.23 -15.10 -24.87
C ASN A 299 19.11 -16.22 -23.81
N GLY A 300 17.89 -16.71 -23.57
CA GLY A 300 17.64 -18.03 -22.92
C GLY A 300 18.20 -19.27 -23.66
N ALA A 301 19.04 -19.09 -24.69
CA ALA A 301 19.67 -20.18 -25.44
C ALA A 301 21.17 -20.01 -25.73
N ALA A 302 21.75 -18.80 -25.64
CA ALA A 302 23.11 -18.53 -26.13
C ALA A 302 24.20 -18.33 -25.06
N ALA A 303 23.87 -18.20 -23.77
CA ALA A 303 24.89 -18.14 -22.70
C ALA A 303 25.43 -19.53 -22.28
N ALA A 304 25.29 -20.54 -23.16
CA ALA A 304 25.68 -21.92 -22.93
C ALA A 304 26.72 -22.40 -23.95
N GLY A 305 27.68 -21.53 -24.31
CA GLY A 305 28.83 -21.89 -25.14
C GLY A 305 29.95 -20.86 -25.02
N GLY A 306 31.00 -21.19 -24.27
CA GLY A 306 32.22 -20.37 -24.19
C GLY A 306 32.99 -20.64 -22.90
N GLY A 307 34.06 -21.42 -22.99
CA GLY A 307 34.88 -21.84 -21.86
C GLY A 307 35.68 -20.73 -21.18
N ALA A 308 36.22 -21.09 -20.02
CA ALA A 308 37.12 -20.29 -19.21
C ALA A 308 38.43 -19.96 -19.96
N SER A 309 38.73 -18.66 -20.08
CA SER A 309 40.07 -18.05 -19.94
C SER A 309 40.03 -16.58 -20.34
N GLY A 310 40.59 -15.68 -19.52
CA GLY A 310 41.04 -14.37 -20.00
C GLY A 310 40.55 -13.17 -19.21
N GLU A 311 41.51 -12.40 -18.72
CA GLU A 311 41.42 -11.13 -18.00
C GLU A 311 40.71 -10.00 -18.78
N GLY A 312 40.13 -9.06 -18.03
CA GLY A 312 40.11 -7.62 -18.36
C GLY A 312 39.32 -7.14 -19.59
N GLY A 313 38.21 -6.43 -19.37
CA GLY A 313 37.62 -5.59 -20.41
C GLY A 313 36.19 -5.15 -20.10
N GLY A 314 36.03 -3.94 -19.54
CA GLY A 314 34.74 -3.29 -19.42
C GLY A 314 34.14 -3.01 -20.80
N GLY A 315 32.93 -3.48 -21.03
CA GLY A 315 32.14 -3.22 -22.23
C GLY A 315 30.67 -3.29 -21.87
N ALA A 316 30.12 -2.18 -21.37
CA ALA A 316 28.69 -2.00 -21.19
C ALA A 316 28.02 -2.07 -22.57
N ALA A 317 27.33 -3.17 -22.86
CA ALA A 317 26.41 -3.20 -23.98
C ALA A 317 25.22 -2.30 -23.62
N ALA A 318 25.17 -1.12 -24.24
CA ALA A 318 24.09 -0.17 -24.07
C ALA A 318 22.77 -0.80 -24.53
N ALA A 319 21.96 -1.28 -23.58
CA ALA A 319 20.55 -1.53 -23.82
C ALA A 319 19.92 -0.19 -24.27
N ALA A 320 19.18 -0.21 -25.37
CA ALA A 320 18.52 0.98 -25.89
C ALA A 320 17.48 1.47 -24.87
N THR A 321 17.79 2.54 -24.14
CA THR A 321 16.92 3.13 -23.13
C THR A 321 15.57 3.52 -23.75
N THR A 322 14.49 2.88 -23.33
CA THR A 322 13.14 3.25 -23.76
C THR A 322 12.65 4.48 -22.99
N LEU A 323 12.78 5.65 -23.61
CA LEU A 323 12.30 6.92 -23.06
C LEU A 323 10.78 7.06 -23.24
N GLY A 324 10.08 7.48 -22.19
CA GLY A 324 8.68 7.88 -22.23
C GLY A 324 8.48 9.27 -22.85
N PRO A 325 7.20 9.72 -22.99
CA PRO A 325 6.85 11.00 -23.62
C PRO A 325 7.54 12.22 -23.00
N ASP A 326 7.93 12.12 -21.71
CA ASP A 326 8.52 13.19 -20.91
C ASP A 326 10.06 13.13 -20.84
N GLY A 327 10.70 12.28 -21.63
CA GLY A 327 12.16 12.11 -21.60
C GLY A 327 12.72 11.36 -20.37
N LYS A 328 11.84 10.84 -19.50
CA LYS A 328 12.19 9.91 -18.41
C LYS A 328 12.10 8.47 -18.89
N LYS A 329 12.84 7.55 -18.26
CA LYS A 329 12.71 6.11 -18.53
C LYS A 329 11.26 5.67 -18.34
N LYS A 330 10.77 4.85 -19.26
CA LYS A 330 9.40 4.32 -19.18
C LYS A 330 9.31 3.39 -17.97
N GLN A 331 8.45 3.73 -17.02
CA GLN A 331 8.15 2.84 -15.89
C GLN A 331 6.96 1.94 -16.20
N VAL A 332 7.03 0.69 -15.73
CA VAL A 332 5.98 -0.32 -15.86
C VAL A 332 5.56 -0.82 -14.48
N PRO A 333 4.26 -1.04 -14.25
CA PRO A 333 3.79 -1.64 -13.01
C PRO A 333 4.11 -3.13 -12.99
N VAL A 334 4.73 -3.59 -11.91
CA VAL A 334 5.07 -4.99 -11.66
C VAL A 334 4.34 -5.44 -10.39
N PRO A 335 3.46 -6.46 -10.49
CA PRO A 335 2.72 -6.95 -9.33
C PRO A 335 3.66 -7.67 -8.34
N MET A 336 3.51 -7.35 -7.06
CA MET A 336 4.22 -7.98 -5.94
C MET A 336 3.18 -8.76 -5.13
N ASN A 337 2.98 -10.04 -5.47
CA ASN A 337 1.97 -10.87 -4.82
C ASN A 337 2.29 -12.38 -4.89
N SER A 338 1.48 -13.17 -4.18
CA SER A 338 1.66 -14.61 -3.99
C SER A 338 1.41 -15.48 -5.22
N ASP A 339 0.97 -14.91 -6.35
CA ASP A 339 0.88 -15.64 -7.62
C ASP A 339 2.26 -15.84 -8.28
N ASP A 340 3.27 -15.05 -7.88
CA ASP A 340 4.66 -15.39 -8.14
C ASP A 340 5.18 -16.34 -7.05
N PRO A 341 5.45 -17.63 -7.37
CA PRO A 341 5.89 -18.61 -6.37
C PRO A 341 7.27 -18.33 -5.79
N LEU A 342 8.13 -17.58 -6.49
CA LEU A 342 9.40 -17.15 -5.97
C LEU A 342 9.18 -16.03 -4.96
N PHE A 343 8.44 -14.97 -5.34
CA PHE A 343 8.15 -13.85 -4.44
C PHE A 343 7.47 -14.31 -3.15
N CYS A 344 6.45 -15.16 -3.25
CA CYS A 344 5.75 -15.76 -2.10
C CYS A 344 6.70 -16.42 -1.09
N LYS A 345 7.83 -16.99 -1.56
CA LYS A 345 8.83 -17.63 -0.69
C LYS A 345 9.83 -16.66 -0.08
N VAL A 346 10.11 -15.54 -0.74
CA VAL A 346 11.20 -14.64 -0.34
C VAL A 346 10.73 -13.30 0.23
N ARG A 347 9.48 -12.90 0.04
CA ARG A 347 8.95 -11.58 0.45
C ARG A 347 9.14 -11.30 1.95
N ASP A 348 8.92 -12.32 2.78
CA ASP A 348 9.00 -12.25 4.24
C ASP A 348 10.39 -12.60 4.77
N VAL A 349 11.32 -13.00 3.90
CA VAL A 349 12.66 -13.44 4.30
C VAL A 349 13.55 -12.22 4.61
N HIS A 350 14.40 -12.36 5.62
CA HIS A 350 15.41 -11.36 5.94
C HIS A 350 16.41 -11.16 4.79
N VAL A 351 16.80 -9.92 4.53
CA VAL A 351 17.65 -9.56 3.37
C VAL A 351 18.97 -10.34 3.29
N GLU A 352 19.55 -10.74 4.43
CA GLU A 352 20.78 -11.55 4.46
C GLU A 352 20.63 -12.94 3.80
N GLN A 353 19.43 -13.50 3.81
CA GLN A 353 19.16 -14.81 3.20
C GLN A 353 18.77 -14.71 1.73
N LEU A 354 18.36 -13.53 1.26
CA LEU A 354 17.80 -13.34 -0.07
C LEU A 354 18.80 -13.75 -1.18
N MET A 355 20.01 -13.18 -1.17
CA MET A 355 20.98 -13.47 -2.24
C MET A 355 21.47 -14.92 -2.27
N PRO A 356 21.84 -15.56 -1.14
CA PRO A 356 22.15 -16.99 -1.13
C PRO A 356 21.01 -17.82 -1.72
N PHE A 357 19.76 -17.50 -1.37
CA PHE A 357 18.58 -18.19 -1.89
C PHE A 357 18.42 -18.02 -3.41
N LEU A 358 18.55 -16.79 -3.93
CA LEU A 358 18.45 -16.52 -5.37
C LEU A 358 19.57 -17.21 -6.16
N GLN A 359 20.80 -17.23 -5.62
CA GLN A 359 21.95 -17.92 -6.22
C GLN A 359 21.74 -19.45 -6.28
N ASP A 360 21.24 -20.05 -5.21
CA ASP A 360 20.93 -21.49 -5.19
C ASP A 360 19.81 -21.82 -6.19
N LYS A 361 18.75 -21.00 -6.23
CA LYS A 361 17.66 -21.14 -7.21
C LYS A 361 18.18 -21.02 -8.64
N ALA A 362 19.08 -20.07 -8.93
CA ALA A 362 19.71 -19.91 -10.24
C ALA A 362 20.52 -21.15 -10.66
N LYS A 363 21.31 -21.70 -9.72
CA LYS A 363 22.09 -22.92 -9.92
C LYS A 363 21.18 -24.11 -10.22
N ASN A 364 20.11 -24.30 -9.43
CA ASN A 364 19.15 -25.40 -9.60
C ASN A 364 18.42 -25.34 -10.96
N ILE A 365 18.03 -24.14 -11.42
CA ILE A 365 17.43 -23.97 -12.75
C ILE A 365 18.46 -24.32 -13.84
N ARG A 366 19.70 -23.85 -13.72
CA ARG A 366 20.77 -24.14 -14.69
C ARG A 366 21.11 -25.62 -14.77
N GLU A 367 21.19 -26.30 -13.64
CA GLU A 367 21.42 -27.75 -13.58
C GLU A 367 20.28 -28.52 -14.24
N SER A 368 19.03 -28.11 -14.02
CA SER A 368 17.85 -28.71 -14.67
C SER A 368 17.90 -28.60 -16.20
N TYR A 369 18.39 -27.47 -16.75
CA TYR A 369 18.62 -27.32 -18.18
C TYR A 369 19.79 -28.17 -18.70
N ASN A 370 20.89 -28.24 -17.95
CA ASN A 370 22.09 -28.97 -18.35
C ASN A 370 21.90 -30.48 -18.32
N GLN A 371 21.22 -31.02 -17.31
CA GLN A 371 20.90 -32.46 -17.21
C GLN A 371 20.12 -32.93 -18.44
N PHE A 372 19.20 -32.12 -18.95
CA PHE A 372 18.46 -32.45 -20.17
C PHE A 372 19.33 -32.38 -21.43
N ARG A 373 20.22 -31.39 -21.55
CA ARG A 373 21.13 -31.27 -22.71
C ARG A 373 22.21 -32.35 -22.74
N ALA A 374 22.61 -32.89 -21.59
CA ALA A 374 23.69 -33.85 -21.46
C ALA A 374 23.27 -35.30 -21.80
N ASN A 375 22.01 -35.67 -21.56
CA ASN A 375 21.51 -37.02 -21.85
C ASN A 375 21.10 -37.16 -23.32
N ARG A 376 22.00 -37.71 -24.15
CA ARG A 376 21.76 -37.96 -25.59
C ARG A 376 20.91 -39.21 -25.89
N ASP A 377 20.71 -40.10 -24.91
CA ASP A 377 20.00 -41.38 -25.05
C ASP A 377 18.60 -41.39 -24.40
N GLN A 378 17.93 -40.24 -24.33
CA GLN A 378 16.60 -40.15 -23.72
C GLN A 378 15.51 -40.80 -24.57
N SER A 379 14.54 -41.42 -23.90
CA SER A 379 13.35 -41.94 -24.56
C SER A 379 12.46 -40.80 -25.08
N ILE A 380 11.67 -41.06 -26.12
CA ILE A 380 10.71 -40.08 -26.68
C ILE A 380 9.73 -39.58 -25.59
N THR A 381 9.39 -40.44 -24.64
CA THR A 381 8.52 -40.12 -23.50
C THR A 381 9.18 -39.08 -22.57
N GLU A 382 10.45 -39.24 -22.24
CA GLU A 382 11.23 -38.30 -21.41
C GLU A 382 11.41 -36.94 -22.10
N ILE A 383 11.66 -36.95 -23.41
CA ILE A 383 11.74 -35.72 -24.23
C ILE A 383 10.40 -34.98 -24.19
N HIS A 384 9.29 -35.69 -24.37
CA HIS A 384 7.95 -35.10 -24.34
C HIS A 384 7.59 -34.54 -22.95
N GLU A 385 7.97 -35.22 -21.87
CA GLU A 385 7.82 -34.72 -20.50
C GLU A 385 8.64 -33.46 -20.24
N PHE A 386 9.86 -33.37 -20.76
CA PHE A 386 10.66 -32.16 -20.63
C PHE A 386 10.12 -30.99 -21.45
N VAL A 387 9.71 -31.22 -22.70
CA VAL A 387 9.10 -30.17 -23.54
C VAL A 387 7.89 -29.55 -22.85
N LYS A 388 7.11 -30.34 -22.11
CA LYS A 388 6.02 -29.84 -21.26
C LYS A 388 6.47 -28.96 -20.09
N LYS A 389 7.70 -29.14 -19.56
CA LYS A 389 8.28 -28.35 -18.46
C LYS A 389 8.95 -27.05 -18.92
N ILE A 390 9.34 -26.93 -20.20
CA ILE A 390 10.02 -25.73 -20.74
C ILE A 390 9.27 -24.42 -20.46
N PRO A 391 7.93 -24.32 -20.68
CA PRO A 391 7.22 -23.08 -20.42
C PRO A 391 7.31 -22.64 -18.96
N GLY A 392 7.18 -23.59 -18.02
CA GLY A 392 7.32 -23.32 -16.58
C GLY A 392 8.73 -22.89 -16.21
N LEU A 393 9.76 -23.57 -16.74
CA LEU A 393 11.16 -23.18 -16.53
C LEU A 393 11.47 -21.77 -17.08
N LYS A 394 10.87 -21.38 -18.21
CA LYS A 394 11.02 -20.03 -18.75
C LYS A 394 10.36 -18.97 -17.85
N GLU A 395 9.19 -19.27 -17.29
CA GLU A 395 8.51 -18.38 -16.34
C GLU A 395 9.30 -18.26 -15.02
N ASP A 396 9.80 -19.38 -14.48
CA ASP A 396 10.70 -19.41 -13.32
C ASP A 396 11.96 -18.57 -13.56
N TYR A 397 12.58 -18.67 -14.73
CA TYR A 397 13.76 -17.88 -15.08
C TYR A 397 13.44 -16.38 -15.20
N LYS A 398 12.28 -16.03 -15.76
CA LYS A 398 11.84 -14.63 -15.85
C LYS A 398 11.58 -14.03 -14.46
N SER A 399 10.87 -14.74 -13.60
CA SER A 399 10.64 -14.34 -12.21
C SER A 399 11.97 -14.21 -11.45
N LEU A 400 12.87 -15.20 -11.58
CA LEU A 400 14.18 -15.17 -10.95
C LEU A 400 15.00 -13.95 -11.38
N ASN A 401 15.10 -13.65 -12.68
CA ASN A 401 15.85 -12.48 -13.16
C ASN A 401 15.23 -11.17 -12.66
N LEU A 402 13.90 -11.07 -12.66
CA LEU A 402 13.22 -9.91 -12.10
C LEU A 402 13.62 -9.69 -10.63
N HIS A 403 13.57 -10.76 -9.82
CA HIS A 403 13.90 -10.65 -8.40
C HIS A 403 15.40 -10.49 -8.13
N ILE A 404 16.29 -10.99 -8.99
CA ILE A 404 17.72 -10.65 -8.98
C ILE A 404 17.91 -9.17 -9.25
N ASN A 405 17.30 -8.62 -10.30
CA ASN A 405 17.42 -7.20 -10.62
C ASN A 405 16.87 -6.30 -9.50
N ILE A 406 15.73 -6.67 -8.90
CA ILE A 406 15.18 -5.95 -7.74
C ILE A 406 16.12 -6.08 -6.52
N ALA A 407 16.66 -7.27 -6.27
CA ALA A 407 17.58 -7.48 -5.16
C ALA A 407 18.88 -6.68 -5.34
N GLU A 408 19.42 -6.60 -6.55
CA GLU A 408 20.59 -5.77 -6.88
C GLU A 408 20.30 -4.28 -6.61
N LEU A 409 19.15 -3.77 -7.04
CA LEU A 409 18.73 -2.38 -6.74
C LEU A 409 18.63 -2.14 -5.23
N ILE A 410 18.05 -3.08 -4.50
CA ILE A 410 17.95 -3.00 -3.04
C ILE A 410 19.34 -3.06 -2.41
N MET A 411 20.24 -3.90 -2.89
CA MET A 411 21.58 -4.07 -2.35
C MET A 411 22.53 -2.92 -2.68
N GLU A 412 22.39 -2.27 -3.83
CA GLU A 412 23.05 -0.99 -4.08
C GLU A 412 22.64 0.05 -3.02
N GLY A 413 21.37 0.04 -2.61
CA GLY A 413 20.85 0.87 -1.53
C GLY A 413 21.23 0.41 -0.12
N SER A 414 21.19 -0.91 0.16
CA SER A 414 21.28 -1.50 1.51
C SER A 414 22.68 -1.99 1.89
N GLY A 415 23.51 -2.29 0.91
CA GLY A 415 24.93 -2.62 1.06
C GLY A 415 25.83 -1.38 1.19
N ALA A 416 25.31 -0.19 0.89
CA ALA A 416 26.03 1.06 1.06
C ALA A 416 26.43 1.28 2.53
N PRO A 417 27.66 1.77 2.82
CA PRO A 417 28.11 2.09 4.18
C PRO A 417 27.10 2.96 4.95
N ASP A 418 26.45 3.88 4.26
CA ASP A 418 25.44 4.79 4.82
C ASP A 418 24.18 4.06 5.30
N PHE A 419 23.75 3.00 4.62
CA PHE A 419 22.61 2.19 5.07
C PHE A 419 22.95 1.43 6.33
N ARG A 420 24.13 0.79 6.37
CA ARG A 420 24.59 0.09 7.56
C ARG A 420 24.74 1.03 8.75
N LYS A 421 25.35 2.21 8.55
CA LYS A 421 25.46 3.26 9.58
C LYS A 421 24.07 3.67 10.10
N ARG A 422 23.10 3.86 9.20
CA ARG A 422 21.72 4.20 9.57
C ARG A 422 21.08 3.13 10.45
N TRP A 423 21.05 1.88 10.00
CA TRP A 423 20.45 0.78 10.76
C TRP A 423 21.14 0.59 12.13
N GLN A 424 22.48 0.65 12.18
CA GLN A 424 23.22 0.56 13.45
C GLN A 424 22.87 1.71 14.40
N THR A 425 22.68 2.91 13.88
CA THR A 425 22.26 4.08 14.68
C THR A 425 20.83 3.89 15.20
N GLU A 426 19.90 3.44 14.35
CA GLU A 426 18.52 3.13 14.77
C GLU A 426 18.50 2.06 15.87
N ARG A 427 19.31 1.01 15.72
CA ARG A 427 19.46 -0.06 16.72
C ARG A 427 19.95 0.49 18.06
N ALA A 428 21.02 1.29 18.05
CA ALA A 428 21.56 1.92 19.25
C ALA A 428 20.50 2.76 19.97
N VAL A 429 19.69 3.53 19.23
CA VAL A 429 18.59 4.32 19.79
C VAL A 429 17.49 3.45 20.42
N LEU A 430 17.15 2.32 19.79
CA LEU A 430 16.21 1.34 20.35
C LEU A 430 16.75 0.68 21.63
N GLU A 431 18.06 0.55 21.77
CA GLU A 431 18.72 0.02 22.97
C GLU A 431 18.80 1.06 24.11
N GLY A 432 18.66 2.34 23.77
CA GLY A 432 18.59 3.47 24.69
C GLY A 432 19.79 4.42 24.59
N GLU A 433 20.60 4.32 23.55
CA GLU A 433 21.69 5.26 23.29
C GLU A 433 21.16 6.61 22.77
N ASP A 434 21.90 7.69 23.05
CA ASP A 434 21.60 9.02 22.55
C ASP A 434 22.30 9.25 21.21
N CYS A 435 21.54 9.51 20.16
CA CYS A 435 22.07 9.76 18.82
C CYS A 435 22.10 11.25 18.44
N SER A 436 22.04 12.16 19.41
CA SER A 436 21.86 13.59 19.12
C SER A 436 23.05 14.21 18.38
N GLU A 437 24.25 13.68 18.56
CA GLU A 437 25.46 14.08 17.82
C GLU A 437 25.42 13.57 16.37
N VAL A 438 24.96 12.33 16.16
CA VAL A 438 24.77 11.76 14.82
C VAL A 438 23.75 12.58 14.03
N ILE A 439 22.64 12.98 14.65
CA ILE A 439 21.63 13.84 14.00
C ILE A 439 22.25 15.18 13.58
N GLU A 440 23.09 15.79 14.42
CA GLU A 440 23.78 17.04 14.08
C GLU A 440 24.76 16.88 12.91
N GLU A 441 25.51 15.77 12.87
CA GLU A 441 26.38 15.41 11.75
C GLU A 441 25.56 15.27 10.46
N MET A 442 24.43 14.53 10.49
CA MET A 442 23.56 14.34 9.33
C MET A 442 23.01 15.66 8.80
N ILE A 443 22.63 16.60 9.69
CA ILE A 443 22.18 17.93 9.29
C ILE A 443 23.31 18.72 8.62
N SER A 444 24.51 18.68 9.21
CA SER A 444 25.70 19.35 8.66
C SER A 444 26.08 18.82 7.28
N MET A 445 25.92 17.52 7.07
CA MET A 445 26.14 16.83 5.79
C MET A 445 24.97 17.00 4.80
N GLN A 446 23.90 17.72 5.19
CA GLN A 446 22.70 17.95 4.39
C GLN A 446 22.05 16.65 3.89
N GLU A 447 22.03 15.61 4.73
CA GLU A 447 21.30 14.39 4.41
C GLU A 447 19.80 14.65 4.16
N PRO A 448 19.07 13.77 3.44
CA PRO A 448 17.65 13.97 3.18
C PRO A 448 16.86 14.26 4.46
N ALA A 449 16.18 15.41 4.51
CA ALA A 449 15.52 15.92 5.73
C ALA A 449 14.60 14.91 6.41
N MET A 450 13.87 14.09 5.64
CA MET A 450 12.98 13.06 6.19
C MET A 450 13.74 11.97 6.96
N ARG A 451 14.98 11.64 6.59
CA ARG A 451 15.81 10.67 7.34
C ARG A 451 16.23 11.26 8.68
N VAL A 452 16.69 12.51 8.69
CA VAL A 452 17.04 13.24 9.91
C VAL A 452 15.84 13.32 10.86
N ILE A 453 14.68 13.73 10.34
CA ILE A 453 13.45 13.89 11.13
C ILE A 453 12.95 12.53 11.65
N ARG A 454 13.02 11.45 10.86
CA ARG A 454 12.68 10.08 11.32
C ARG A 454 13.55 9.68 12.51
N LEU A 455 14.86 9.90 12.45
CA LEU A 455 15.77 9.57 13.54
C LEU A 455 15.54 10.44 14.79
N MET A 456 15.26 11.73 14.60
CA MET A 456 14.83 12.62 15.71
C MET A 456 13.56 12.11 16.40
N CYS A 457 12.56 11.68 15.63
CA CYS A 457 11.34 11.08 16.17
C CYS A 457 11.64 9.77 16.91
N LEU A 458 12.51 8.91 16.36
CA LEU A 458 12.88 7.64 17.00
C LEU A 458 13.53 7.89 18.36
N GLN A 459 14.53 8.79 18.43
CA GLN A 459 15.18 9.22 19.68
C GLN A 459 14.16 9.77 20.68
N SER A 460 13.23 10.61 20.22
CA SER A 460 12.18 11.18 21.06
C SER A 460 11.26 10.10 21.63
N MET A 461 10.88 9.11 20.82
CA MET A 461 9.97 8.04 21.24
C MET A 461 10.62 7.08 22.24
N THR A 462 11.92 6.80 22.12
CA THR A 462 12.64 5.89 23.04
C THR A 462 13.08 6.57 24.34
N ASP A 463 13.34 7.89 24.35
CA ASP A 463 13.82 8.64 25.53
C ASP A 463 12.75 9.57 26.17
N ALA A 464 11.48 9.44 25.76
CA ALA A 464 10.37 10.32 26.17
C ALA A 464 10.65 11.82 25.93
N GLY A 465 11.17 12.10 24.75
CA GLY A 465 11.51 13.42 24.27
C GLY A 465 13.01 13.71 24.34
N ILE A 466 13.44 14.64 23.48
CA ILE A 466 14.82 15.10 23.41
C ILE A 466 15.02 16.19 24.48
N LYS A 467 16.19 16.19 25.14
CA LYS A 467 16.54 17.20 26.16
C LYS A 467 16.34 18.62 25.61
N ALA A 468 15.69 19.49 26.39
CA ALA A 468 15.26 20.83 25.96
C ALA A 468 16.30 21.63 25.16
N SER A 469 17.55 21.73 25.66
CA SER A 469 18.61 22.49 24.98
C SER A 469 18.97 21.90 23.62
N LYS A 470 19.09 20.56 23.54
CA LYS A 470 19.41 19.86 22.30
C LYS A 470 18.24 19.86 21.33
N TYR A 471 17.01 19.78 21.84
CA TYR A 471 15.80 19.91 21.06
C TYR A 471 15.73 21.25 20.31
N ASP A 472 15.87 22.35 21.04
CA ASP A 472 15.80 23.70 20.47
C ASP A 472 16.94 23.94 19.46
N PHE A 473 18.12 23.37 19.73
CA PHE A 473 19.24 23.37 18.79
C PHE A 473 18.87 22.62 17.49
N LEU A 474 18.52 21.33 17.57
CA LEU A 474 18.22 20.50 16.40
C LEU A 474 17.04 21.06 15.58
N LYS A 475 15.99 21.55 16.25
CA LYS A 475 14.85 22.21 15.59
C LYS A 475 15.30 23.43 14.79
N ARG A 476 16.21 24.25 15.34
CA ARG A 476 16.77 25.41 14.63
C ARG A 476 17.62 24.99 13.44
N GLU A 477 18.52 24.02 13.62
CA GLU A 477 19.39 23.53 12.55
C GLU A 477 18.59 22.95 11.38
N VAL A 478 17.55 22.14 11.65
CA VAL A 478 16.67 21.61 10.61
C VAL A 478 16.01 22.73 9.80
N VAL A 479 15.49 23.76 10.48
CA VAL A 479 14.82 24.89 9.81
C VAL A 479 15.81 25.73 9.00
N GLN A 480 17.00 25.97 9.52
CA GLN A 480 18.03 26.77 8.83
C GLN A 480 18.61 26.04 7.61
N THR A 481 18.85 24.73 7.73
CA THR A 481 19.47 23.93 6.65
C THR A 481 18.47 23.54 5.56
N TYR A 482 17.27 23.10 5.93
CA TYR A 482 16.30 22.54 4.97
C TYR A 482 15.13 23.48 4.60
N GLY A 483 15.02 24.59 5.33
CA GLY A 483 14.08 25.67 5.06
C GLY A 483 12.86 25.72 6.00
N TYR A 484 12.27 26.92 6.09
CA TYR A 484 11.20 27.25 7.04
C TYR A 484 9.92 26.40 6.92
N ARG A 485 9.69 25.78 5.75
CA ARG A 485 8.57 24.82 5.56
C ARG A 485 8.58 23.66 6.57
N TYR A 486 9.76 23.24 7.03
CA TYR A 486 9.88 22.14 7.99
C TYR A 486 9.46 22.54 9.40
N LEU A 487 9.33 23.83 9.72
CA LEU A 487 8.76 24.26 11.00
C LEU A 487 7.35 23.71 11.20
N PHE A 488 6.51 23.75 10.16
CA PHE A 488 5.17 23.17 10.20
C PHE A 488 5.19 21.65 10.36
N THR A 489 6.17 20.99 9.73
CA THR A 489 6.37 19.53 9.87
C THR A 489 6.72 19.18 11.32
N LEU A 490 7.69 19.87 11.92
CA LEU A 490 8.10 19.65 13.30
C LEU A 490 6.98 19.94 14.29
N ASN A 491 6.20 21.02 14.09
CA ASN A 491 5.05 21.33 14.93
C ASN A 491 3.96 20.25 14.83
N ASN A 492 3.72 19.68 13.64
CA ASN A 492 2.78 18.57 13.49
C ASN A 492 3.27 17.31 14.21
N LEU A 493 4.57 17.01 14.15
CA LEU A 493 5.19 15.88 14.87
C LEU A 493 5.11 16.05 16.39
N GLU A 494 5.26 17.29 16.89
CA GLU A 494 5.00 17.64 18.29
C GLU A 494 3.54 17.37 18.68
N ALA A 495 2.58 17.81 17.85
CA ALA A 495 1.15 17.64 18.11
C ALA A 495 0.73 16.16 18.21
N VAL A 496 1.32 15.28 17.40
CA VAL A 496 1.07 13.82 17.47
C VAL A 496 2.02 13.08 18.41
N SER A 497 2.79 13.79 19.24
CA SER A 497 3.69 13.19 20.22
C SER A 497 4.83 12.32 19.65
N LEU A 498 5.11 12.40 18.35
CA LEU A 498 6.26 11.74 17.71
C LEU A 498 7.58 12.41 18.10
N LEU A 499 7.56 13.74 18.26
CA LEU A 499 8.72 14.54 18.58
C LEU A 499 8.42 15.44 19.78
N LYS A 500 9.11 15.25 20.90
CA LYS A 500 8.83 15.97 22.15
C LYS A 500 10.05 16.68 22.68
N LYS A 501 9.82 17.86 23.24
CA LYS A 501 10.77 18.55 24.11
C LYS A 501 10.65 17.99 25.53
N ARG A 502 11.73 17.43 26.06
CA ARG A 502 11.79 16.97 27.46
C ARG A 502 12.16 18.14 28.37
N GLU A 503 11.18 18.64 29.10
CA GLU A 503 11.35 19.65 30.14
C GLU A 503 11.54 19.01 31.52
N LYS A 504 12.39 19.61 32.36
CA LYS A 504 12.50 19.23 33.77
C LYS A 504 11.41 19.95 34.55
N VAL A 505 10.31 19.28 34.86
CA VAL A 505 9.28 19.83 35.74
C VAL A 505 9.76 19.69 37.19
N TRP A 506 9.98 20.81 37.88
CA TRP A 506 10.27 20.85 39.31
C TRP A 506 9.05 21.37 40.07
N GLY A 507 8.54 20.61 41.05
CA GLY A 507 7.43 21.04 41.91
C GLY A 507 6.61 19.89 42.52
N VAL A 508 5.76 20.22 43.50
CA VAL A 508 4.81 19.28 44.12
C VAL A 508 3.73 18.94 43.08
N GLY A 509 3.68 17.67 42.66
CA GLY A 509 2.84 17.21 41.53
C GLY A 509 3.63 16.87 40.26
N ALA A 510 4.97 16.92 40.30
CA ALA A 510 5.82 16.35 39.24
C ALA A 510 5.53 14.85 39.09
N VAL A 511 4.80 14.49 38.04
CA VAL A 511 4.67 13.11 37.57
C VAL A 511 5.99 12.75 36.90
N ASP A 512 6.59 11.63 37.28
CA ASP A 512 7.80 11.11 36.66
C ASP A 512 7.55 10.93 35.14
N THR A 513 8.19 11.78 34.33
CA THR A 513 8.08 11.79 32.86
C THR A 513 9.09 10.84 32.20
N GLY A 514 9.62 9.88 32.96
CA GLY A 514 10.52 8.85 32.46
C GLY A 514 9.91 8.07 31.30
N SER A 515 10.76 7.70 30.33
CA SER A 515 10.33 6.88 29.21
C SER A 515 9.84 5.51 29.68
N PRO A 516 8.66 5.04 29.24
CA PRO A 516 8.24 3.65 29.49
C PRO A 516 9.06 2.66 28.66
N TRP A 517 9.82 3.13 27.67
CA TRP A 517 10.53 2.31 26.70
C TRP A 517 11.47 1.27 27.35
N PRO A 518 12.33 1.57 28.34
CA PRO A 518 13.20 0.55 28.92
C PRO A 518 12.43 -0.58 29.63
N SER A 519 11.28 -0.24 30.24
CA SER A 519 10.40 -1.23 30.87
C SER A 519 9.69 -2.10 29.83
N LEU A 520 9.16 -1.47 28.77
CA LEU A 520 8.52 -2.17 27.66
C LEU A 520 9.51 -3.07 26.92
N ARG A 521 10.69 -2.56 26.60
CA ARG A 521 11.77 -3.30 25.94
C ARG A 521 12.11 -4.58 26.69
N ARG A 522 12.23 -4.50 28.02
CA ARG A 522 12.53 -5.67 28.86
C ARG A 522 11.34 -6.63 29.00
N SER A 523 10.15 -6.11 29.29
CA SER A 523 8.97 -6.93 29.60
C SER A 523 8.37 -7.63 28.38
N LEU A 524 8.43 -6.98 27.21
CA LEU A 524 7.95 -7.51 25.93
C LEU A 524 9.07 -8.06 25.05
N ARG A 525 10.33 -8.02 25.53
CA ARG A 525 11.52 -8.46 24.77
C ARG A 525 11.61 -7.82 23.37
N LEU A 526 11.39 -6.49 23.30
CA LEU A 526 11.34 -5.75 22.03
C LEU A 526 12.68 -5.68 21.28
N VAL A 527 13.77 -6.04 21.95
CA VAL A 527 15.14 -6.06 21.41
C VAL A 527 15.73 -7.42 21.79
N ASN A 528 15.98 -8.26 20.79
CA ASN A 528 16.50 -9.62 20.90
C ASN A 528 17.78 -9.79 20.07
N ASP A 529 18.94 -9.60 20.70
CA ASP A 529 20.25 -9.70 20.04
C ASP A 529 20.61 -11.13 19.59
N ALA A 530 19.90 -12.13 20.12
CA ALA A 530 20.18 -13.54 19.86
C ALA A 530 19.35 -14.13 18.71
N VAL A 531 18.54 -13.30 18.02
CA VAL A 531 17.67 -13.79 16.96
C VAL A 531 18.49 -14.32 15.78
N ASP A 532 18.20 -15.55 15.36
CA ASP A 532 18.78 -16.11 14.14
C ASP A 532 17.97 -15.64 12.93
N VAL A 533 18.46 -14.63 12.22
CA VAL A 533 17.79 -14.11 11.02
C VAL A 533 17.76 -15.11 9.86
N ARG A 534 18.55 -16.20 9.92
CA ARG A 534 18.60 -17.26 8.90
C ARG A 534 17.59 -18.37 9.16
N SER A 535 17.32 -18.65 10.42
CA SER A 535 16.34 -19.63 10.86
C SER A 535 15.52 -19.03 12.01
N PRO A 536 14.64 -18.06 11.72
CA PRO A 536 14.01 -17.25 12.75
C PRO A 536 13.05 -18.06 13.63
N ASP A 537 13.21 -17.91 14.93
CA ASP A 537 12.35 -18.46 15.99
C ASP A 537 11.53 -17.38 16.73
N ASP A 538 11.79 -16.11 16.42
CA ASP A 538 11.15 -14.93 17.00
C ASP A 538 10.89 -13.86 15.93
N ILE A 539 9.83 -13.07 16.09
CA ILE A 539 9.42 -12.03 15.13
C ILE A 539 10.44 -10.91 14.96
N ALA A 540 11.36 -10.72 15.91
CA ALA A 540 12.41 -9.70 15.85
C ALA A 540 13.35 -9.85 14.64
N TYR A 541 13.35 -10.99 13.95
CA TYR A 541 14.17 -11.20 12.76
C TYR A 541 13.91 -10.16 11.65
N VAL A 542 12.68 -9.60 11.58
CA VAL A 542 12.30 -8.60 10.56
C VAL A 542 13.06 -7.28 10.68
N SER A 543 13.67 -7.02 11.84
CA SER A 543 14.47 -5.83 12.16
C SER A 543 15.91 -6.14 12.57
N SER A 544 16.36 -7.39 12.40
CA SER A 544 17.65 -7.88 12.94
C SER A 544 17.73 -7.75 14.46
N GLY A 545 16.65 -8.15 15.13
CA GLY A 545 16.53 -8.17 16.58
C GLY A 545 15.70 -7.03 17.12
#